data_AF-A0A167XAJ1-F1
#
_entry.id   AF-A0A167XAJ1-F1
#
_cell.length_a   1.000
_cell.length_b   1.000
_cell.length_c   1.000
_cell.angle_alpha   90.00
_cell.angle_beta   90.00
_cell.angle_gamma   90.00
#
_symmetry.space_group_name_H-M   'P 1'
#
loop_
_entity.id
_entity.type
_entity.pdbx_description
1 polymer ?
#
loop_
_entity_poly.entity_id
_entity_poly.type
_entity_poly.pdbx_seq_one_letter_code
_entity_poly.pdbx_strand_id
1 'polypeptide(L)'
;MSLTFNLVGKNRVEALQRMEDAGSCVFSKFPFLSGMVVPSTQRDGKSNALQVRPSTAAELEECPIIVTQHHTEPTAITVDGKFNTSLMPFPVVSPPRNPSPVLRLKAHVIEDNVHLVLCFDHRVMDGSGIFALFRTFSSFCRDLNATGPFTTTQAQEEIRQHIEQVASTATPRDVQWTSLPTTTSEDKVPTDYGRVPIGSSHVFDAQKINILLDACNSTLQSLPEKYRKDLSETSLRPGLLVSALLGICSNRARLRAFPDEPHLSSDMFIVENLRKALNLRRGYLGSTIGATQVKCDGYAHPPPESLQNIHVPESLSPIGVHSDLGGE
;
A
#
# COMPACT_ATOMS: atom_id res chain seq x y z
N MET A 1 -6.27 -2.02 -6.50
CA MET A 1 -7.04 -1.67 -5.28
C MET A 1 -8.49 -1.45 -5.68
N SER A 2 -9.47 -1.78 -4.83
CA SER A 2 -10.90 -1.58 -5.14
C SER A 2 -11.65 -0.90 -3.99
N LEU A 3 -12.63 -0.07 -4.32
CA LEU A 3 -13.65 0.46 -3.41
C LEU A 3 -15.01 -0.14 -3.77
N THR A 4 -15.79 -0.55 -2.78
CA THR A 4 -17.13 -1.10 -2.99
C THR A 4 -18.17 -0.12 -2.46
N PHE A 5 -19.18 0.19 -3.29
CA PHE A 5 -20.31 1.04 -2.95
C PHE A 5 -21.61 0.27 -3.15
N ASN A 6 -22.46 0.25 -2.14
CA ASN A 6 -23.78 -0.37 -2.23
C ASN A 6 -24.81 0.64 -2.79
N LEU A 7 -25.59 0.21 -3.78
CA LEU A 7 -26.60 0.99 -4.49
C LEU A 7 -28.04 0.70 -4.03
N VAL A 8 -28.26 -0.15 -3.02
CA VAL A 8 -29.60 -0.47 -2.52
C VAL A 8 -30.28 0.82 -2.04
N GLY A 9 -31.49 1.07 -2.55
CA GLY A 9 -32.25 2.27 -2.23
C GLY A 9 -31.66 3.58 -2.80
N LYS A 10 -30.72 3.49 -3.76
CA LYS A 10 -30.14 4.65 -4.47
C LYS A 10 -30.62 4.69 -5.91
N ASN A 11 -30.71 5.90 -6.48
CA ASN A 11 -30.87 6.06 -7.93
C ASN A 11 -29.55 5.67 -8.60
N ARG A 12 -29.52 4.48 -9.23
CA ARG A 12 -28.30 3.90 -9.81
C ARG A 12 -27.70 4.79 -10.91
N VAL A 13 -28.55 5.34 -11.79
CA VAL A 13 -28.10 6.19 -12.91
C VAL A 13 -27.45 7.47 -12.38
N GLU A 14 -28.10 8.14 -11.43
CA GLU A 14 -27.58 9.35 -10.82
C GLU A 14 -26.29 9.09 -10.03
N ALA A 15 -26.21 7.98 -9.29
CA ALA A 15 -25.02 7.60 -8.54
C ALA A 15 -23.81 7.33 -9.46
N LEU A 16 -24.02 6.62 -10.57
CA LEU A 16 -22.97 6.35 -11.55
C LEU A 16 -22.53 7.62 -12.28
N GLN A 17 -23.48 8.44 -12.73
CA GLN A 17 -23.17 9.74 -13.35
C GLN A 17 -22.35 10.61 -12.39
N ARG A 18 -22.76 10.67 -11.12
CA ARG A 18 -22.05 11.47 -10.10
C ARG A 18 -20.62 11.00 -9.88
N MET A 19 -20.41 9.68 -9.90
CA MET A 19 -19.08 9.08 -9.79
C MET A 19 -18.19 9.44 -10.99
N GLU A 20 -18.74 9.39 -12.21
CA GLU A 20 -18.03 9.76 -13.44
C GLU A 20 -17.70 11.25 -13.50
N ASP A 21 -18.65 12.12 -13.12
CA ASP A 21 -18.44 13.57 -13.02
C ASP A 21 -17.33 13.90 -12.01
N ALA A 22 -17.39 13.28 -10.82
CA ALA A 22 -16.37 13.47 -9.79
C ALA A 22 -14.99 12.98 -10.24
N GLY A 23 -14.94 11.85 -10.98
CA GLY A 23 -13.72 11.37 -11.61
C GLY A 23 -13.16 12.38 -12.61
N SER A 24 -14.01 12.94 -13.46
CA SER A 24 -13.65 13.98 -14.43
C SER A 24 -13.10 15.24 -13.74
N CYS A 25 -13.71 15.67 -12.63
CA CYS A 25 -13.19 16.77 -11.80
C CYS A 25 -11.79 16.45 -11.24
N VAL A 26 -11.54 15.22 -10.78
CA VAL A 26 -10.22 14.78 -10.30
C VAL A 26 -9.17 14.88 -11.41
N PHE A 27 -9.45 14.36 -12.61
CA PHE A 27 -8.50 14.40 -13.72
C PHE A 27 -8.27 15.82 -14.26
N SER A 28 -9.29 16.66 -14.25
CA SER A 28 -9.15 18.08 -14.56
C SER A 28 -8.27 18.79 -13.54
N LYS A 29 -8.45 18.49 -12.24
CA LYS A 29 -7.65 19.07 -11.16
C LYS A 29 -6.19 18.62 -11.21
N PHE A 30 -5.95 17.36 -11.56
CA PHE A 30 -4.62 16.74 -11.61
C PHE A 30 -4.38 16.06 -12.97
N PRO A 31 -4.08 16.82 -14.04
CA PRO A 31 -3.98 16.27 -15.40
C PRO A 31 -2.89 15.21 -15.56
N PHE A 32 -1.84 15.24 -14.73
CA PHE A 32 -0.77 14.23 -14.78
C PHE A 32 -1.28 12.81 -14.47
N LEU A 33 -2.41 12.65 -13.77
CA LEU A 33 -2.98 11.34 -13.43
C LEU A 33 -3.47 10.57 -14.67
N SER A 34 -3.91 11.28 -15.72
CA SER A 34 -4.32 10.64 -16.97
C SER A 34 -3.15 10.32 -17.89
N GLY A 35 -1.93 10.69 -17.51
CA GLY A 35 -0.73 10.54 -18.33
C GLY A 35 -0.15 9.13 -18.37
N MET A 36 1.03 9.05 -18.97
CA MET A 36 1.87 7.87 -19.07
C MET A 36 3.26 8.16 -18.48
N VAL A 37 3.77 7.21 -17.69
CA VAL A 37 5.15 7.16 -17.23
C VAL A 37 6.04 6.67 -18.38
N VAL A 38 7.05 7.46 -18.71
CA VAL A 38 8.02 7.15 -19.78
C VAL A 38 9.45 7.47 -19.34
N PRO A 39 10.47 6.86 -19.96
CA PRO A 39 11.85 7.30 -19.80
C PRO A 39 11.99 8.79 -20.10
N SER A 40 12.69 9.52 -19.25
CA SER A 40 12.96 10.93 -19.46
C SER A 40 13.85 11.13 -20.69
N THR A 41 13.49 12.12 -21.49
CA THR A 41 14.33 12.60 -22.61
C THR A 41 15.36 13.62 -22.13
N GLN A 42 15.09 14.30 -21.02
CA GLN A 42 16.02 15.19 -20.32
C GLN A 42 16.89 14.34 -19.39
N ARG A 43 17.98 13.83 -19.96
CA ARG A 43 19.00 13.09 -19.23
C ARG A 43 20.05 14.06 -18.72
N ASP A 44 19.74 14.79 -17.65
CA ASP A 44 20.71 15.66 -16.95
C ASP A 44 21.75 14.79 -16.20
N GLY A 45 22.50 13.96 -16.92
CA GLY A 45 23.43 12.97 -16.36
C GLY A 45 22.78 11.77 -15.65
N LYS A 46 21.45 11.74 -15.50
CA LYS A 46 20.72 10.62 -14.87
C LYS A 46 20.30 9.57 -15.90
N SER A 47 20.77 8.33 -15.74
CA SER A 47 20.49 7.21 -16.67
C SER A 47 19.12 6.56 -16.47
N ASN A 48 18.47 6.79 -15.32
CA ASN A 48 17.22 6.14 -14.89
C ASN A 48 16.08 7.13 -14.58
N ALA A 49 16.16 8.35 -15.11
CA ALA A 49 15.10 9.35 -14.92
C ALA A 49 13.83 8.96 -15.70
N LEU A 50 12.67 9.11 -15.05
CA LEU A 50 11.35 8.92 -15.64
C LEU A 50 10.59 10.25 -15.60
N GLN A 51 9.69 10.44 -16.54
CA GLN A 51 8.79 11.59 -16.58
C GLN A 51 7.35 11.14 -16.85
N VAL A 52 6.39 11.95 -16.43
CA VAL A 52 4.99 11.79 -16.82
C VAL A 52 4.74 12.70 -18.01
N ARG A 53 4.19 12.14 -19.09
CA ARG A 53 3.68 12.91 -20.22
C ARG A 53 2.17 12.71 -20.39
N PRO A 54 1.46 13.63 -21.07
CA PRO A 54 0.10 13.36 -21.51
C PRO A 54 -0.01 12.05 -22.30
N SER A 55 -1.14 11.36 -22.15
CA SER A 55 -1.46 10.19 -22.97
C SER A 55 -1.78 10.61 -24.39
N THR A 56 -1.39 9.78 -25.36
CA THR A 56 -1.79 9.92 -26.76
C THR A 56 -3.22 9.40 -26.96
N ALA A 57 -3.86 9.76 -28.08
CA ALA A 57 -5.20 9.25 -28.41
C ALA A 57 -5.24 7.71 -28.47
N ALA A 58 -4.26 7.09 -29.14
CA ALA A 58 -4.16 5.63 -29.23
C ALA A 58 -4.02 4.95 -27.85
N GLU A 59 -3.26 5.53 -26.92
CA GLU A 59 -3.13 4.99 -25.57
C GLU A 59 -4.41 5.14 -24.74
N LEU A 60 -5.21 6.18 -25.00
CA LEU A 60 -6.51 6.39 -24.37
C LEU A 60 -7.59 5.48 -24.97
N GLU A 61 -7.47 5.12 -26.25
CA GLU A 61 -8.30 4.09 -26.89
C GLU A 61 -8.01 2.70 -26.31
N GLU A 62 -6.73 2.35 -26.14
CA GLU A 62 -6.32 1.06 -25.55
C GLU A 62 -6.64 1.00 -24.05
N CYS A 63 -6.38 2.09 -23.31
CA CYS A 63 -6.51 2.14 -21.87
C CYS A 63 -7.19 3.46 -21.41
N PRO A 64 -8.53 3.53 -21.46
CA PRO A 64 -9.28 4.72 -21.12
C PRO A 64 -9.16 5.09 -19.64
N ILE A 65 -9.25 6.38 -19.34
CA ILE A 65 -9.02 6.94 -17.99
C ILE A 65 -10.02 6.39 -16.97
N ILE A 66 -11.30 6.40 -17.32
CA ILE A 66 -12.42 5.86 -16.54
C ILE A 66 -13.26 5.00 -17.49
N VAL A 67 -13.63 3.79 -17.05
CA VAL A 67 -14.55 2.91 -17.76
C VAL A 67 -15.60 2.39 -16.79
N THR A 68 -16.87 2.43 -17.19
CA THR A 68 -17.95 1.76 -16.46
C THR A 68 -18.35 0.48 -17.21
N GLN A 69 -18.32 -0.66 -16.52
CA GLN A 69 -18.71 -1.96 -17.07
C GLN A 69 -19.83 -2.56 -16.23
N HIS A 70 -20.93 -2.91 -16.90
CA HIS A 70 -22.05 -3.63 -16.30
C HIS A 70 -21.86 -5.13 -16.49
N HIS A 71 -22.01 -5.90 -15.41
CA HIS A 71 -21.99 -7.36 -15.46
C HIS A 71 -23.40 -7.89 -15.30
N THR A 72 -23.83 -8.72 -16.25
CA THR A 72 -25.13 -9.41 -16.20
C THR A 72 -25.07 -10.69 -15.37
N GLU A 73 -23.89 -11.31 -15.31
CA GLU A 73 -23.63 -12.53 -14.55
C GLU A 73 -22.88 -12.22 -13.24
N PRO A 74 -23.09 -13.02 -12.17
CA PRO A 74 -22.30 -12.91 -10.95
C PRO A 74 -20.81 -12.99 -11.27
N THR A 75 -20.07 -11.96 -10.87
CA THR A 75 -18.63 -11.88 -11.14
C THR A 75 -17.87 -11.83 -9.82
N ALA A 76 -17.04 -12.84 -9.58
CA ALA A 76 -16.25 -12.91 -8.37
C ALA A 76 -15.21 -11.77 -8.30
N ILE A 77 -15.20 -11.05 -7.19
CA ILE A 77 -14.20 -10.00 -6.91
C ILE A 77 -12.83 -10.62 -6.60
N THR A 78 -12.83 -11.82 -6.02
CA THR A 78 -11.64 -12.58 -5.69
C THR A 78 -11.70 -13.98 -6.29
N VAL A 79 -10.56 -14.47 -6.74
CA VAL A 79 -10.34 -15.84 -7.24
C VAL A 79 -9.09 -16.36 -6.52
N ASP A 80 -9.21 -17.52 -5.85
CA ASP A 80 -8.12 -18.15 -5.07
C ASP A 80 -7.46 -17.21 -4.04
N GLY A 81 -8.28 -16.43 -3.33
CA GLY A 81 -7.81 -15.47 -2.32
C GLY A 81 -7.10 -14.23 -2.89
N LYS A 82 -7.02 -14.09 -4.22
CA LYS A 82 -6.44 -12.94 -4.91
C LYS A 82 -7.52 -12.12 -5.59
N PHE A 83 -7.27 -10.84 -5.78
CA PHE A 83 -8.17 -10.00 -6.57
C PHE A 83 -8.28 -10.52 -8.01
N ASN A 84 -9.50 -10.58 -8.53
CA ASN A 84 -9.76 -11.06 -9.87
C ASN A 84 -9.14 -10.11 -10.92
N THR A 85 -8.09 -10.57 -11.59
CA THR A 85 -7.31 -9.74 -12.53
C THR A 85 -8.12 -9.32 -13.77
N SER A 86 -9.21 -10.01 -14.11
CA SER A 86 -10.10 -9.60 -15.21
C SER A 86 -10.85 -8.30 -14.93
N LEU A 87 -10.97 -7.93 -13.66
CA LEU A 87 -11.58 -6.67 -13.21
C LEU A 87 -10.57 -5.50 -13.21
N MET A 88 -9.32 -5.72 -13.61
CA MET A 88 -8.35 -4.62 -13.67
C MET A 88 -8.59 -3.74 -14.90
N PRO A 89 -8.37 -2.41 -14.79
CA PRO A 89 -8.38 -1.49 -15.93
C PRO A 89 -7.41 -1.87 -17.05
N PHE A 90 -6.27 -2.48 -16.70
CA PHE A 90 -5.27 -2.98 -17.64
C PHE A 90 -4.42 -4.10 -17.01
N PRO A 91 -3.73 -4.94 -17.80
CA PRO A 91 -2.85 -5.97 -17.28
C PRO A 91 -1.68 -5.37 -16.47
N VAL A 92 -1.63 -5.70 -15.18
CA VAL A 92 -0.51 -5.30 -14.31
C VAL A 92 0.60 -6.33 -14.44
N VAL A 93 1.79 -5.89 -14.83
CA VAL A 93 2.99 -6.75 -14.96
C VAL A 93 4.14 -6.21 -14.13
N SER A 94 5.03 -7.10 -13.69
CA SER A 94 6.25 -6.76 -12.95
C SER A 94 7.48 -7.25 -13.72
N PRO A 95 8.47 -6.39 -14.03
CA PRO A 95 8.45 -4.94 -13.80
C PRO A 95 7.41 -4.23 -14.68
N PRO A 96 6.95 -3.01 -14.31
CA PRO A 96 6.01 -2.23 -15.13
C PRO A 96 6.57 -1.98 -16.54
N ARG A 97 5.70 -2.01 -17.55
CA ARG A 97 6.05 -1.66 -18.94
C ARG A 97 6.41 -0.17 -19.03
N ASN A 98 7.12 0.18 -20.11
CA ASN A 98 7.30 1.58 -20.51
C ASN A 98 6.83 1.68 -21.98
N PRO A 99 5.84 2.54 -22.30
CA PRO A 99 5.09 3.41 -21.38
C PRO A 99 4.18 2.63 -20.40
N SER A 100 3.84 3.24 -19.26
CA SER A 100 2.87 2.70 -18.28
C SER A 100 1.86 3.78 -17.86
N PRO A 101 0.55 3.48 -17.80
CA PRO A 101 -0.46 4.41 -17.30
C PRO A 101 -0.20 4.89 -15.87
N VAL A 102 -0.36 6.19 -15.60
CA VAL A 102 -0.21 6.73 -14.23
C VAL A 102 -1.35 6.27 -13.32
N LEU A 103 -2.59 6.47 -13.73
CA LEU A 103 -3.80 6.05 -13.02
C LEU A 103 -4.90 5.72 -14.03
N ARG A 104 -5.61 4.61 -13.80
CA ARG A 104 -6.80 4.20 -14.54
C ARG A 104 -7.85 3.66 -13.59
N LEU A 105 -9.11 3.96 -13.85
CA LEU A 105 -10.24 3.55 -13.04
C LEU A 105 -11.20 2.72 -13.89
N LYS A 106 -11.72 1.65 -13.29
CA LYS A 106 -12.76 0.84 -13.88
C LYS A 106 -13.84 0.58 -12.84
N ALA A 107 -15.04 1.11 -13.07
CA ALA A 107 -16.19 0.86 -12.25
C ALA A 107 -16.92 -0.38 -12.76
N HIS A 108 -17.04 -1.40 -11.92
CA HIS A 108 -17.80 -2.60 -12.22
C HIS A 108 -19.13 -2.58 -11.48
N VAL A 109 -20.22 -2.56 -12.21
CA VAL A 109 -21.57 -2.69 -11.66
C VAL A 109 -21.91 -4.17 -11.64
N ILE A 110 -21.94 -4.75 -10.44
CA ILE A 110 -22.23 -6.16 -10.19
C ILE A 110 -23.38 -6.19 -9.20
N GLU A 111 -24.54 -6.67 -9.66
CA GLU A 111 -25.79 -6.68 -8.89
C GLU A 111 -26.15 -5.27 -8.36
N ASP A 112 -26.22 -5.12 -7.04
CA ASP A 112 -26.49 -3.86 -6.32
C ASP A 112 -25.22 -3.13 -5.89
N ASN A 113 -24.04 -3.55 -6.35
CA ASN A 113 -22.77 -2.96 -5.93
C ASN A 113 -22.00 -2.33 -7.11
N VAL A 114 -21.31 -1.23 -6.83
CA VAL A 114 -20.28 -0.67 -7.70
C VAL A 114 -18.93 -0.95 -7.08
N HIS A 115 -18.10 -1.68 -7.81
CA HIS A 115 -16.70 -1.91 -7.46
C HIS A 115 -15.83 -0.98 -8.31
N LEU A 116 -15.37 0.12 -7.73
CA LEU A 116 -14.43 1.02 -8.37
C LEU A 116 -13.01 0.48 -8.19
N VAL A 117 -12.45 -0.07 -9.26
CA VAL A 117 -11.11 -0.65 -9.31
C VAL A 117 -10.14 0.40 -9.85
N LEU A 118 -9.03 0.60 -9.14
CA LEU A 118 -7.99 1.54 -9.50
C LEU A 118 -6.66 0.81 -9.68
N CYS A 119 -6.00 1.10 -10.80
CA CYS A 119 -4.63 0.71 -11.10
C CYS A 119 -3.79 1.97 -11.29
N PHE A 120 -2.65 2.03 -10.62
CA PHE A 120 -1.76 3.18 -10.65
C PHE A 120 -0.28 2.78 -10.61
N ASP A 121 0.58 3.63 -11.14
CA ASP A 121 2.02 3.41 -11.16
C ASP A 121 2.67 3.89 -9.85
N HIS A 122 3.21 2.95 -9.07
CA HIS A 122 3.85 3.24 -7.78
C HIS A 122 5.10 4.13 -7.89
N ARG A 123 5.70 4.25 -9.08
CA ARG A 123 6.80 5.20 -9.34
C ARG A 123 6.32 6.65 -9.30
N VAL A 124 5.02 6.89 -9.47
CA VAL A 124 4.40 8.21 -9.40
C VAL A 124 3.75 8.45 -8.05
N MET A 125 3.04 7.47 -7.49
CA MET A 125 2.18 7.66 -6.31
C MET A 125 2.33 6.52 -5.28
N ASP A 126 2.37 6.88 -4.00
CA ASP A 126 2.35 5.92 -2.89
C ASP A 126 0.96 5.78 -2.27
N GLY A 127 0.80 4.88 -1.29
CA GLY A 127 -0.48 4.66 -0.62
C GLY A 127 -1.07 5.90 0.08
N SER A 128 -0.23 6.81 0.56
CA SER A 128 -0.70 8.06 1.18
C SER A 128 -1.19 9.05 0.12
N GLY A 129 -0.55 9.08 -1.04
CA GLY A 129 -1.00 9.85 -2.21
C GLY A 129 -2.37 9.37 -2.69
N ILE A 130 -2.57 8.05 -2.78
CA ILE A 130 -3.87 7.45 -3.10
C ILE A 130 -4.95 7.84 -2.10
N PHE A 131 -4.64 7.84 -0.80
CA PHE A 131 -5.62 8.24 0.21
C PHE A 131 -5.99 9.73 0.09
N ALA A 132 -5.03 10.60 -0.23
CA ALA A 132 -5.30 12.00 -0.54
C ALA A 132 -6.15 12.16 -1.81
N LEU A 133 -5.93 11.32 -2.82
CA LEU A 133 -6.76 11.26 -4.03
C LEU A 133 -8.21 10.87 -3.70
N PHE A 134 -8.44 9.86 -2.86
CA PHE A 134 -9.78 9.48 -2.41
C PHE A 134 -10.50 10.57 -1.63
N ARG A 135 -9.79 11.32 -0.79
CA ARG A 135 -10.36 12.50 -0.13
C ARG A 135 -10.78 13.58 -1.12
N THR A 136 -10.03 13.73 -2.21
CA THR A 136 -10.36 14.66 -3.28
C THR A 136 -11.58 14.18 -4.06
N PHE A 137 -11.56 12.93 -4.51
CA PHE A 137 -12.66 12.27 -5.22
C PHE A 137 -13.97 12.34 -4.42
N SER A 138 -13.97 11.93 -3.15
CA SER A 138 -15.15 11.96 -2.28
C SER A 138 -15.69 13.37 -2.01
N SER A 139 -14.83 14.39 -2.10
CA SER A 139 -15.29 15.77 -2.02
C SER A 139 -15.99 16.19 -3.30
N PHE A 140 -15.48 15.82 -4.47
CA PHE A 140 -16.17 16.06 -5.74
C PHE A 140 -17.48 15.27 -5.86
N CYS A 141 -17.54 14.04 -5.33
CA CYS A 141 -18.79 13.30 -5.23
C CYS A 141 -19.84 14.06 -4.41
N ARG A 142 -19.45 14.87 -3.41
CA ARG A 142 -20.37 15.69 -2.61
C ARG A 142 -20.68 17.03 -3.26
N ASP A 143 -19.70 17.67 -3.88
CA ASP A 143 -19.82 18.95 -4.57
C ASP A 143 -18.81 19.02 -5.74
N LEU A 144 -19.28 19.09 -6.99
CA LEU A 144 -18.41 19.15 -8.18
C LEU A 144 -17.59 20.45 -8.22
N ASN A 145 -18.01 21.49 -7.49
CA ASN A 145 -17.30 22.75 -7.36
C ASN A 145 -16.46 22.82 -6.08
N ALA A 146 -16.26 21.69 -5.38
CA ALA A 146 -15.49 21.64 -4.15
C ALA A 146 -14.09 22.26 -4.36
N THR A 147 -13.82 23.32 -3.62
CA THR A 147 -12.50 23.96 -3.60
C THR A 147 -11.52 23.17 -2.74
N GLY A 148 -12.05 22.57 -1.66
CA GLY A 148 -11.41 21.65 -0.72
C GLY A 148 -10.05 22.10 -0.17
N PRO A 149 -9.42 21.27 0.67
CA PRO A 149 -8.01 21.42 1.03
C PRO A 149 -7.11 20.62 0.07
N PHE A 150 -7.41 20.61 -1.24
CA PHE A 150 -6.58 19.90 -2.22
C PHE A 150 -5.51 20.84 -2.78
N THR A 151 -4.31 20.32 -2.98
CA THR A 151 -3.23 21.04 -3.67
C THR A 151 -3.61 21.37 -5.12
N THR A 152 -3.00 22.41 -5.67
CA THR A 152 -3.00 22.65 -7.12
C THR A 152 -1.92 21.83 -7.82
N THR A 153 -1.98 21.71 -9.15
CA THR A 153 -0.90 21.10 -9.95
C THR A 153 0.43 21.82 -9.74
N GLN A 154 0.41 23.16 -9.63
CA GLN A 154 1.60 23.95 -9.29
C GLN A 154 2.13 23.58 -7.90
N ALA A 155 1.28 23.48 -6.88
CA ALA A 155 1.72 23.10 -5.54
C ALA A 155 2.31 21.67 -5.50
N GLN A 156 1.81 20.74 -6.30
CA GLN A 156 2.41 19.41 -6.45
C GLN A 156 3.83 19.49 -7.03
N GLU A 157 4.06 20.39 -8.00
CA GLU A 157 5.36 20.62 -8.62
C GLU A 157 6.34 21.30 -7.66
N GLU A 158 5.91 22.35 -6.95
CA GLU A 158 6.71 23.00 -5.91
C GLU A 158 7.17 22.01 -4.84
N ILE A 159 6.31 21.05 -4.46
CA ILE A 159 6.67 20.00 -3.51
C ILE A 159 7.70 19.04 -4.09
N ARG A 160 7.61 18.66 -5.37
CA ARG A 160 8.62 17.83 -6.04
C ARG A 160 9.98 18.54 -6.06
N GLN A 161 10.01 19.82 -6.42
CA GLN A 161 11.22 20.64 -6.43
C GLN A 161 11.84 20.74 -5.03
N HIS A 162 11.02 20.91 -3.98
CA HIS A 162 11.51 20.89 -2.60
C HIS A 162 12.12 19.53 -2.22
N ILE A 163 11.49 18.42 -2.62
CA ILE A 163 12.05 17.07 -2.39
C ILE A 163 13.40 16.92 -3.10
N GLU A 164 13.50 17.36 -4.35
CA GLU A 164 14.75 17.33 -5.11
C GLU A 164 15.84 18.20 -4.48
N GLN A 165 15.48 19.39 -4.01
CA GLN A 165 16.39 20.28 -3.29
C GLN A 165 16.93 19.61 -2.03
N VAL A 166 16.05 19.07 -1.19
CA VAL A 166 16.46 18.35 0.03
C VAL A 166 17.37 17.17 -0.32
N ALA A 167 17.03 16.39 -1.35
CA ALA A 167 17.85 15.26 -1.80
C ALA A 167 19.23 15.69 -2.31
N SER A 168 19.35 16.87 -2.93
CA SER A 168 20.63 17.40 -3.43
C SER A 168 21.55 17.92 -2.31
N THR A 169 20.98 18.34 -1.18
CA THR A 169 21.71 18.93 -0.05
C THR A 169 21.94 17.97 1.11
N ALA A 170 21.17 16.89 1.20
CA ALA A 170 21.27 15.92 2.28
C ALA A 170 22.50 15.03 2.13
N THR A 171 23.29 14.88 3.20
CA THR A 171 24.33 13.85 3.25
C THR A 171 23.68 12.46 3.37
N PRO A 172 24.10 11.44 2.60
CA PRO A 172 23.51 10.08 2.64
C PRO A 172 23.48 9.42 4.03
N ARG A 173 24.22 9.96 5.01
CA ARG A 173 24.29 9.45 6.38
C ARG A 173 23.11 9.87 7.25
N ASP A 174 22.46 10.99 6.97
CA ASP A 174 21.42 11.54 7.87
C ASP A 174 20.10 10.78 7.79
N VAL A 175 19.96 9.92 6.78
CA VAL A 175 18.75 9.16 6.55
C VAL A 175 19.17 7.74 6.16
N GLN A 176 19.26 6.85 7.16
CA GLN A 176 19.70 5.45 7.04
C GLN A 176 18.70 4.60 6.22
N TRP A 177 18.48 4.94 4.96
CA TRP A 177 17.58 4.20 4.09
C TRP A 177 18.29 3.01 3.46
N THR A 178 17.64 1.86 3.51
CA THR A 178 18.04 0.72 2.70
C THR A 178 17.38 0.85 1.33
N SER A 179 18.18 0.72 0.26
CA SER A 179 17.60 0.56 -1.08
C SER A 179 16.77 -0.72 -1.11
N LEU A 180 15.48 -0.61 -1.45
CA LEU A 180 14.65 -1.78 -1.66
C LEU A 180 15.25 -2.62 -2.80
N PRO A 181 15.33 -3.95 -2.66
CA PRO A 181 15.76 -4.80 -3.75
C PRO A 181 14.87 -4.55 -4.97
N THR A 182 15.49 -4.27 -6.10
CA THR A 182 14.76 -4.12 -7.37
C THR A 182 14.36 -5.52 -7.81
N THR A 183 13.06 -5.77 -7.95
CA THR A 183 12.59 -7.04 -8.50
C THR A 183 13.14 -7.19 -9.92
N THR A 184 13.91 -8.24 -10.16
CA THR A 184 14.50 -8.52 -11.47
C THR A 184 13.60 -9.48 -12.25
N SER A 185 13.76 -9.57 -13.56
CA SER A 185 13.05 -10.59 -14.37
C SER A 185 13.39 -12.03 -13.96
N GLU A 186 14.40 -12.22 -13.10
CA GLU A 186 14.81 -13.50 -12.53
C GLU A 186 14.03 -13.87 -11.27
N ASP A 187 13.24 -12.97 -10.69
CA ASP A 187 12.22 -13.27 -9.68
C ASP A 187 11.02 -13.97 -10.35
N LYS A 188 11.28 -15.11 -11.00
CA LYS A 188 10.24 -15.97 -11.53
C LYS A 188 9.38 -16.42 -10.36
N VAL A 189 8.07 -16.23 -10.48
CA VAL A 189 7.10 -16.85 -9.57
C VAL A 189 7.46 -18.34 -9.52
N PRO A 190 7.77 -18.92 -8.34
CA PRO A 190 8.12 -20.31 -8.24
C PRO A 190 7.04 -21.16 -8.91
N THR A 191 7.42 -21.96 -9.90
CA THR A 191 6.51 -22.88 -10.60
C THR A 191 6.27 -24.17 -9.83
N ASP A 192 7.00 -24.35 -8.72
CA ASP A 192 6.75 -25.41 -7.76
C ASP A 192 5.41 -25.13 -7.05
N TYR A 193 4.45 -26.06 -7.19
CA TYR A 193 3.12 -25.97 -6.59
C TYR A 193 3.16 -25.69 -5.08
N GLY A 194 4.21 -26.15 -4.37
CA GLY A 194 4.41 -25.88 -2.94
C GLY A 194 4.90 -24.47 -2.60
N ARG A 195 5.27 -23.66 -3.59
CA ARG A 195 5.84 -22.32 -3.43
C ARG A 195 5.00 -21.22 -4.09
N VAL A 196 3.82 -21.54 -4.59
CA VAL A 196 2.88 -20.56 -5.15
C VAL A 196 2.31 -19.72 -3.99
N PRO A 197 2.50 -18.39 -4.00
CA PRO A 197 1.99 -17.55 -2.92
C PRO A 197 0.46 -17.51 -2.95
N ILE A 198 -0.16 -17.72 -1.79
CA ILE A 198 -1.60 -17.57 -1.56
C ILE A 198 -1.83 -16.30 -0.74
N GLY A 199 -2.81 -15.50 -1.13
CA GLY A 199 -3.24 -14.34 -0.35
C GLY A 199 -4.31 -14.74 0.66
N SER A 200 -4.13 -14.35 1.91
CA SER A 200 -5.15 -14.50 2.96
C SER A 200 -5.30 -13.18 3.73
N SER A 201 -6.54 -12.83 4.05
CA SER A 201 -6.84 -11.69 4.90
C SER A 201 -6.94 -12.15 6.35
N HIS A 202 -6.24 -11.44 7.25
CA HIS A 202 -6.30 -11.69 8.69
C HIS A 202 -6.69 -10.42 9.42
N VAL A 203 -7.66 -10.54 10.32
CA VAL A 203 -8.13 -9.44 11.16
C VAL A 203 -7.49 -9.57 12.53
N PHE A 204 -6.74 -8.56 12.94
CA PHE A 204 -6.23 -8.44 14.29
C PHE A 204 -7.24 -7.72 15.17
N ASP A 205 -7.61 -8.34 16.28
CA ASP A 205 -8.49 -7.71 17.25
C ASP A 205 -7.78 -6.56 17.99
N ALA A 206 -8.41 -5.39 18.01
CA ALA A 206 -7.83 -4.18 18.56
C ALA A 206 -7.54 -4.31 20.07
N GLN A 207 -8.41 -4.99 20.82
CA GLN A 207 -8.23 -5.18 22.25
C GLN A 207 -7.03 -6.11 22.53
N LYS A 208 -6.90 -7.22 21.79
CA LYS A 208 -5.75 -8.12 21.84
C LYS A 208 -4.44 -7.39 21.52
N ILE A 209 -4.44 -6.54 20.49
CA ILE A 209 -3.27 -5.74 20.12
C ILE A 209 -2.90 -4.74 21.22
N ASN A 210 -3.87 -4.07 21.85
CA ASN A 210 -3.60 -3.14 22.93
C ASN A 210 -3.05 -3.86 24.17
N ILE A 211 -3.62 -4.99 24.56
CA ILE A 211 -3.11 -5.80 25.68
C ILE A 211 -1.67 -6.24 25.42
N LEU A 212 -1.37 -6.69 24.21
CA LEU A 212 -0.01 -7.08 23.83
C LEU A 212 0.93 -5.87 23.82
N LEU A 213 0.47 -4.71 23.36
CA LEU A 213 1.24 -3.47 23.35
C LEU A 213 1.61 -3.03 24.77
N ASP A 214 0.66 -3.07 25.70
CA ASP A 214 0.88 -2.71 27.10
C ASP A 214 1.87 -3.67 27.77
N ALA A 215 1.75 -4.98 27.51
CA ALA A 215 2.68 -5.98 28.01
C ALA A 215 4.10 -5.78 27.45
N CYS A 216 4.23 -5.52 26.15
CA CYS A 216 5.52 -5.23 25.53
C CYS A 216 6.16 -3.95 26.08
N ASN A 217 5.41 -2.85 26.19
CA ASN A 217 5.90 -1.60 26.74
C ASN A 217 6.33 -1.73 28.21
N SER A 218 5.55 -2.46 29.02
CA SER A 218 5.91 -2.76 30.42
C SER A 218 7.19 -3.58 30.51
N THR A 219 7.39 -4.52 29.58
CA THR A 219 8.62 -5.34 29.51
C THR A 219 9.82 -4.50 29.09
N LEU A 220 9.67 -3.60 28.10
CA LEU A 220 10.74 -2.67 27.71
C LEU A 220 11.17 -1.80 28.88
N GLN A 221 10.21 -1.35 29.70
CA GLN A 221 10.46 -0.60 30.93
C GLN A 221 11.12 -1.43 32.03
N SER A 222 11.12 -2.76 31.98
CA SER A 222 11.81 -3.61 32.96
C SER A 222 13.14 -4.19 32.46
N LEU A 223 13.53 -3.91 31.21
CA LEU A 223 14.78 -4.40 30.65
C LEU A 223 16.01 -3.86 31.41
N PRO A 224 17.02 -4.71 31.68
CA PRO A 224 18.31 -4.29 32.22
C PRO A 224 18.95 -3.16 31.40
N GLU A 225 19.67 -2.24 32.06
CA GLU A 225 20.29 -1.06 31.41
C GLU A 225 21.18 -1.41 30.21
N LYS A 226 21.82 -2.60 30.21
CA LYS A 226 22.63 -3.11 29.10
C LYS A 226 21.86 -3.21 27.77
N TYR A 227 20.53 -3.37 27.83
CA TYR A 227 19.65 -3.41 26.66
C TYR A 227 18.92 -2.09 26.39
N ARG A 228 18.97 -1.11 27.32
CA ARG A 228 18.29 0.19 27.17
C ARG A 228 19.13 1.27 26.48
N LYS A 229 20.46 1.08 26.35
CA LYS A 229 21.37 2.12 25.83
C LYS A 229 20.98 2.71 24.47
N ASP A 230 20.27 1.94 23.64
CA ASP A 230 19.82 2.37 22.31
C ASP A 230 18.29 2.58 22.20
N LEU A 231 17.54 2.41 23.29
CA LEU A 231 16.07 2.45 23.33
C LEU A 231 15.51 3.75 23.94
N SER A 232 16.36 4.77 24.12
CA SER A 232 16.00 5.99 24.86
C SER A 232 14.67 6.58 24.34
N GLU A 233 13.65 6.49 25.20
CA GLU A 233 12.35 7.16 25.14
C GLU A 233 11.28 6.63 24.15
N THR A 234 11.46 5.46 23.52
CA THR A 234 10.47 5.00 22.54
C THR A 234 9.45 4.03 23.13
N SER A 235 8.22 4.52 23.39
CA SER A 235 7.05 3.64 23.54
C SER A 235 6.74 2.99 22.20
N LEU A 236 6.55 1.66 22.19
CA LEU A 236 6.12 0.94 21.01
C LEU A 236 4.79 1.48 20.52
N ARG A 237 4.64 1.52 19.19
CA ARG A 237 3.38 1.86 18.53
C ARG A 237 2.70 0.58 18.03
N PRO A 238 1.35 0.54 17.95
CA PRO A 238 0.63 -0.63 17.44
C PRO A 238 1.15 -1.14 16.08
N GLY A 239 1.47 -0.23 15.16
CA GLY A 239 1.99 -0.60 13.83
C GLY A 239 3.34 -1.32 13.86
N LEU A 240 4.25 -0.93 14.77
CA LEU A 240 5.54 -1.61 14.95
C LEU A 240 5.35 -2.98 15.59
N LEU A 241 4.43 -3.08 16.58
CA LEU A 241 4.09 -4.35 17.21
C LEU A 241 3.53 -5.36 16.19
N VAL A 242 2.57 -4.93 15.38
CA VAL A 242 1.98 -5.77 14.32
C VAL A 242 3.04 -6.16 13.30
N SER A 243 3.90 -5.23 12.88
CA SER A 243 4.99 -5.53 11.95
C SER A 243 5.96 -6.57 12.52
N ALA A 244 6.37 -6.43 13.78
CA ALA A 244 7.23 -7.39 14.46
C ALA A 244 6.56 -8.77 14.58
N LEU A 245 5.28 -8.82 14.96
CA LEU A 245 4.51 -10.06 15.04
C LEU A 245 4.46 -10.76 13.67
N LEU A 246 4.18 -10.00 12.60
CA LEU A 246 4.18 -10.53 11.24
C LEU A 246 5.55 -11.05 10.84
N GLY A 247 6.63 -10.31 11.08
CA GLY A 247 8.00 -10.73 10.77
C GLY A 247 8.39 -12.03 11.50
N ILE A 248 8.14 -12.11 12.80
CA ILE A 248 8.45 -13.30 13.62
C ILE A 248 7.61 -14.50 13.17
N CYS A 249 6.29 -14.34 13.05
CA CYS A 249 5.39 -15.43 12.67
C CYS A 249 5.68 -15.93 11.26
N SER A 250 5.90 -15.03 10.31
CA SER A 250 6.21 -15.39 8.92
C SER A 250 7.52 -16.14 8.83
N ASN A 251 8.56 -15.69 9.54
CA ASN A 251 9.85 -16.38 9.53
C ASN A 251 9.73 -17.78 10.18
N ARG A 252 9.07 -17.89 11.32
CA ARG A 252 8.83 -19.19 11.98
C ARG A 252 8.02 -20.16 11.11
N ALA A 253 6.98 -19.67 10.44
CA ALA A 253 6.18 -20.49 9.53
C ALA A 253 7.02 -20.98 8.35
N ARG A 254 7.84 -20.10 7.76
CA ARG A 254 8.72 -20.43 6.65
C ARG A 254 9.78 -21.48 7.03
N LEU A 255 10.43 -21.33 8.18
CA LEU A 255 11.43 -22.30 8.67
C LEU A 255 10.82 -23.68 8.94
N ARG A 256 9.54 -23.74 9.34
CA ARG A 256 8.80 -25.01 9.49
C ARG A 256 8.41 -25.62 8.15
N ALA A 257 8.05 -24.81 7.17
CA ALA A 257 7.67 -25.29 5.84
C ALA A 257 8.87 -25.75 5.02
N PHE A 258 10.04 -25.15 5.22
CA PHE A 258 11.28 -25.43 4.48
C PHE A 258 12.45 -25.68 5.44
N PRO A 259 12.42 -26.79 6.23
CA PRO A 259 13.43 -27.07 7.25
C PRO A 259 14.83 -27.30 6.69
N ASP A 260 14.93 -27.76 5.43
CA ASP A 260 16.20 -28.03 4.75
C ASP A 260 16.84 -26.78 4.12
N GLU A 261 16.18 -25.61 4.23
CA GLU A 261 16.65 -24.32 3.69
C GLU A 261 16.87 -23.28 4.80
N PRO A 262 17.83 -23.48 5.73
CA PRO A 262 18.03 -22.59 6.87
C PRO A 262 18.54 -21.19 6.49
N HIS A 263 18.96 -20.99 5.23
CA HIS A 263 19.52 -19.74 4.72
C HIS A 263 18.47 -18.78 4.14
N LEU A 264 17.17 -19.07 4.26
CA LEU A 264 16.12 -18.17 3.79
C LEU A 264 16.19 -16.81 4.52
N SER A 265 16.31 -15.73 3.76
CA SER A 265 16.50 -14.36 4.30
C SER A 265 15.41 -14.00 5.30
N SER A 266 15.78 -13.67 6.54
CA SER A 266 14.87 -13.17 7.58
C SER A 266 14.61 -11.66 7.49
N ASP A 267 14.95 -11.04 6.35
CA ASP A 267 14.83 -9.61 6.18
C ASP A 267 13.37 -9.21 5.98
N MET A 268 12.96 -8.19 6.72
CA MET A 268 11.69 -7.50 6.59
C MET A 268 11.95 -6.04 6.28
N PHE A 269 11.28 -5.50 5.27
CA PHE A 269 11.35 -4.08 4.95
C PHE A 269 10.14 -3.36 5.54
N ILE A 270 10.39 -2.36 6.39
CA ILE A 270 9.36 -1.47 6.92
C ILE A 270 9.38 -0.20 6.09
N VAL A 271 8.27 0.08 5.41
CA VAL A 271 8.10 1.27 4.59
C VAL A 271 7.53 2.41 5.43
N GLU A 272 8.20 3.55 5.42
CA GLU A 272 7.86 4.74 6.20
C GLU A 272 7.41 5.90 5.31
N ASN A 273 6.48 6.70 5.80
CA ASN A 273 6.02 7.92 5.12
C ASN A 273 6.88 9.12 5.54
N LEU A 274 7.61 9.70 4.59
CA LEU A 274 8.59 10.76 4.87
C LEU A 274 7.99 12.17 4.81
N ARG A 275 6.71 12.31 4.47
CA ARG A 275 6.08 13.64 4.32
C ARG A 275 6.23 14.50 5.56
N LYS A 276 6.12 13.92 6.77
CA LYS A 276 6.28 14.65 8.03
C LYS A 276 7.74 15.07 8.25
N ALA A 277 8.69 14.15 8.04
CA ALA A 277 10.12 14.42 8.21
C ALA A 277 10.61 15.50 7.23
N LEU A 278 10.09 15.51 6.01
CA LEU A 278 10.43 16.48 4.98
C LEU A 278 9.57 17.76 5.03
N ASN A 279 8.68 17.89 6.03
CA ASN A 279 7.75 19.01 6.19
C ASN A 279 6.91 19.32 4.93
N LEU A 280 6.44 18.28 4.24
CA LEU A 280 5.67 18.42 3.01
C LEU A 280 4.24 18.88 3.31
N ARG A 281 3.70 19.75 2.45
CA ARG A 281 2.30 20.18 2.52
C ARG A 281 1.35 18.97 2.41
N ARG A 282 0.25 19.00 3.17
CA ARG A 282 -0.80 17.98 3.08
C ARG A 282 -1.41 17.97 1.68
N GLY A 283 -1.78 16.77 1.21
CA GLY A 283 -2.39 16.58 -0.10
C GLY A 283 -1.40 16.27 -1.23
N TYR A 284 -0.08 16.23 -0.97
CA TYR A 284 0.88 15.75 -1.95
C TYR A 284 0.56 14.32 -2.41
N LEU A 285 0.37 14.14 -3.71
CA LEU A 285 -0.04 12.87 -4.31
C LEU A 285 1.16 11.99 -4.66
N GLY A 286 2.34 12.57 -4.85
CA GLY A 286 3.50 11.80 -5.29
C GLY A 286 4.05 10.86 -4.21
N SER A 287 4.86 9.89 -4.65
CA SER A 287 5.57 8.98 -3.75
C SER A 287 6.56 9.73 -2.84
N THR A 288 6.51 9.48 -1.54
CA THR A 288 7.43 10.03 -0.53
C THR A 288 7.59 9.04 0.60
N ILE A 289 8.24 7.93 0.27
CA ILE A 289 8.46 6.81 1.18
C ILE A 289 9.95 6.49 1.30
N GLY A 290 10.34 5.98 2.46
CA GLY A 290 11.64 5.36 2.71
C GLY A 290 11.43 3.93 3.20
N ALA A 291 12.47 3.11 3.15
CA ALA A 291 12.42 1.76 3.69
C ALA A 291 13.58 1.49 4.64
N THR A 292 13.27 0.84 5.75
CA THR A 292 14.25 0.35 6.72
C THR A 292 14.23 -1.17 6.68
N GLN A 293 15.38 -1.78 6.42
CA GLN A 293 15.54 -3.23 6.49
C GLN A 293 15.78 -3.66 7.94
N VAL A 294 15.02 -4.65 8.40
CA VAL A 294 15.09 -5.22 9.74
C VAL A 294 15.24 -6.73 9.61
N LYS A 295 16.12 -7.34 10.41
CA LYS A 295 16.22 -8.80 10.49
C LYS A 295 15.27 -9.33 11.55
N CYS A 296 14.35 -10.21 11.15
CA CYS A 296 13.42 -10.88 12.06
C CYS A 296 13.89 -12.31 12.31
N ASP A 297 14.83 -12.51 13.24
CA ASP A 297 15.29 -13.84 13.59
C ASP A 297 14.16 -14.68 14.24
N GLY A 298 13.73 -15.74 13.55
CA GLY A 298 12.67 -16.64 13.98
C GLY A 298 13.11 -17.59 15.10
N TYR A 299 14.42 -17.76 15.27
CA TYR A 299 15.08 -18.54 16.32
C TYR A 299 15.44 -17.72 17.55
N ALA A 300 15.33 -16.40 17.50
CA ALA A 300 15.62 -15.55 18.65
C ALA A 300 14.67 -15.92 19.80
N HIS A 301 15.23 -16.57 20.81
CA HIS A 301 14.56 -16.77 22.08
C HIS A 301 14.57 -15.44 22.83
N PRO A 302 13.43 -14.98 23.36
CA PRO A 302 13.45 -13.84 24.27
C PRO A 302 14.38 -14.16 25.44
N PRO A 303 15.12 -13.19 25.99
CA PRO A 303 15.98 -13.44 27.14
C PRO A 303 15.16 -14.10 28.25
N PRO A 304 15.63 -15.19 28.87
CA PRO A 304 14.86 -15.92 29.89
C PRO A 304 14.36 -15.00 31.02
N GLU A 305 15.18 -14.00 31.37
CA GLU A 305 14.91 -12.96 32.37
C GLU A 305 13.74 -12.04 31.98
N SER A 306 13.49 -11.82 30.69
CA SER A 306 12.43 -10.96 30.17
C SER A 306 11.05 -11.63 30.16
N LEU A 307 11.01 -12.97 30.18
CA LEU A 307 9.76 -13.75 30.18
C LEU A 307 9.12 -13.88 31.56
N GLN A 308 9.91 -13.73 32.63
CA GLN A 308 9.44 -13.98 34.01
C GLN A 308 8.40 -12.95 34.49
N ASN A 309 8.34 -11.78 33.85
CA ASN A 309 7.49 -10.66 34.27
C ASN A 309 6.37 -10.31 33.27
N ILE A 310 6.16 -11.13 32.23
CA ILE A 310 5.09 -10.88 31.25
C ILE A 310 3.77 -11.39 31.84
N HIS A 311 2.98 -10.49 32.40
CA HIS A 311 1.61 -10.79 32.80
C HIS A 311 0.68 -10.63 31.59
N VAL A 312 0.31 -11.75 30.95
CA VAL A 312 -0.78 -11.76 29.97
C VAL A 312 -2.07 -12.09 30.73
N PRO A 313 -3.07 -11.19 30.77
CA PRO A 313 -4.35 -11.53 31.39
C PRO A 313 -4.98 -12.76 30.70
N GLU A 314 -5.60 -13.64 31.48
CA GLU A 314 -6.11 -14.93 31.02
C GLU A 314 -7.09 -14.83 29.84
N SER A 315 -6.93 -15.77 28.91
CA SER A 315 -7.85 -16.20 27.84
C SER A 315 -8.80 -15.15 27.25
N LEU A 316 -8.35 -14.48 26.19
CA LEU A 316 -9.30 -13.91 25.22
C LEU A 316 -9.68 -15.00 24.23
N SER A 317 -10.95 -15.43 24.29
CA SER A 317 -11.57 -16.48 23.47
C SER A 317 -11.06 -16.49 22.03
N PRO A 318 -10.91 -17.67 21.39
CA PRO A 318 -10.57 -17.75 19.99
C PRO A 318 -11.63 -16.98 19.18
N ILE A 319 -11.17 -16.08 18.32
CA ILE A 319 -12.04 -15.43 17.35
C ILE A 319 -12.44 -16.54 16.38
N GLY A 320 -13.74 -16.79 16.29
CA GLY A 320 -14.29 -17.79 15.40
C GLY A 320 -13.81 -17.55 13.97
N VAL A 321 -13.37 -18.62 13.32
CA VAL A 321 -13.25 -18.63 11.86
C VAL A 321 -14.66 -18.40 11.33
N HIS A 322 -14.96 -17.21 10.81
CA HIS A 322 -16.13 -17.05 9.95
C HIS A 322 -15.83 -17.77 8.63
N SER A 323 -16.04 -19.08 8.64
CA SER A 323 -16.21 -19.87 7.44
C SER A 323 -17.62 -19.60 6.94
N ASP A 324 -17.77 -18.66 6.00
CA ASP A 324 -18.92 -18.65 5.10
C ASP A 324 -18.77 -19.84 4.15
N LEU A 325 -19.08 -21.03 4.66
CA LEU A 325 -19.49 -22.17 3.88
C LEU A 325 -21.01 -22.16 3.87
N GLY A 326 -21.58 -21.38 2.96
CA GLY A 326 -22.99 -21.53 2.57
C GLY A 326 -23.12 -22.83 1.78
N GLY A 327 -23.48 -23.90 2.50
CA GLY A 327 -23.93 -25.16 1.92
C GLY A 327 -25.45 -25.25 2.01
N GLU A 328 -26.06 -25.39 0.83
CA GLU A 328 -27.42 -25.87 0.48
C GLU A 328 -28.65 -25.12 1.04
#